data_AF-A0A4Y2QJW4-F1
#
_entry.id   AF-A0A4Y2QJW4-F1
#
_cell.length_a   1.000
_cell.length_b   1.000
_cell.length_c   1.000
_cell.angle_alpha   90.00
_cell.angle_beta   90.00
_cell.angle_gamma   90.00
#
_symmetry.space_group_name_H-M   'P 1'
#
loop_
_entity.id
_entity.type
_entity.pdbx_description
1 polymer ?
#
loop_
_entity_poly.entity_id
_entity_poly.type
_entity_poly.pdbx_seq_one_letter_code
_entity_poly.pdbx_strand_id
1 'polypeptide(L)'
;SYRSHDPWEAFDDDLNAVDTMMYNHGNGKGSKPHVRKHFPETWIWDLAPAGNDGKLALSKTVPDTITSWIISAFAMDPVNGLGIASETSKVTVFRPFFVKLNLPYAIIRGESLYLEVIVFNYLKKPMKADVTLENKNRDFEFTVAGDKKAVSQDQMTKSVEVPAEDGISVLFLITPKTLGYIDLKVSAVADVAGDAIVKKLLVKPEGTPKYFNKALLVDLRDSNSKVIDKTVQISIPNDAVPGSTTVTLSAIGKYINYP
;
A
#
# COMPACT_ATOMS: atom_id res chain seq x y z
N SER A 1 -45.98 33.21 -3.07
CA SER A 1 -45.25 32.01 -3.50
C SER A 1 -44.03 31.84 -2.61
N TYR A 2 -44.16 31.08 -1.52
CA TYR A 2 -43.00 30.70 -0.71
C TYR A 2 -42.25 29.63 -1.51
N ARG A 3 -41.14 30.02 -2.14
CA ARG A 3 -40.14 29.06 -2.63
C ARG A 3 -39.52 28.46 -1.38
N SER A 4 -39.81 27.20 -1.08
CA SER A 4 -39.02 26.41 -0.13
C SER A 4 -37.60 26.37 -0.71
N HIS A 5 -36.69 27.16 -0.14
CA HIS A 5 -35.27 26.96 -0.35
C HIS A 5 -34.94 25.64 0.34
N ASP A 6 -34.57 24.63 -0.43
CA ASP A 6 -33.97 23.43 0.13
C ASP A 6 -32.61 23.85 0.72
N PRO A 7 -32.40 23.76 2.05
CA PRO A 7 -31.12 24.12 2.67
C PRO A 7 -29.94 23.33 2.11
N TRP A 8 -30.21 22.22 1.43
CA TRP A 8 -29.21 21.31 0.86
C TRP A 8 -28.80 21.65 -0.58
N GLU A 9 -29.52 22.53 -1.29
CA GLU A 9 -29.09 22.99 -2.64
C GLU A 9 -27.70 23.63 -2.62
N ALA A 10 -27.29 24.26 -1.51
CA ALA A 10 -25.96 24.84 -1.35
C ALA A 10 -24.86 23.82 -1.00
N PHE A 11 -25.24 22.62 -0.55
CA PHE A 11 -24.30 21.52 -0.27
C PHE A 11 -23.92 20.75 -1.54
N ASP A 12 -24.79 20.78 -2.55
CA ASP A 12 -24.68 19.95 -3.74
C ASP A 12 -23.73 20.50 -4.81
N ASP A 13 -23.42 21.80 -4.80
CA ASP A 13 -22.89 22.49 -5.99
C ASP A 13 -21.38 22.83 -5.98
N ASP A 14 -20.59 22.40 -4.98
CA ASP A 14 -19.25 23.00 -4.78
C ASP A 14 -18.11 22.06 -4.34
N LEU A 15 -18.16 20.78 -4.71
CA LEU A 15 -16.97 19.90 -4.62
C LEU A 15 -16.06 20.14 -5.84
N ASN A 16 -15.39 21.28 -5.88
CA ASN A 16 -14.45 21.66 -6.93
C ASN A 16 -13.02 21.18 -6.61
N ALA A 17 -12.64 20.01 -7.13
CA ALA A 17 -11.28 19.50 -7.03
C ALA A 17 -10.53 19.67 -8.37
N VAL A 18 -9.19 19.82 -8.32
CA VAL A 18 -8.37 19.90 -9.54
C VAL A 18 -8.49 18.56 -10.29
N ASP A 19 -9.10 18.60 -11.47
CA ASP A 19 -9.51 17.41 -12.22
C ASP A 19 -8.33 16.49 -12.60
N THR A 20 -7.16 17.08 -12.92
CA THR A 20 -5.93 16.32 -13.20
C THR A 20 -4.70 16.97 -12.56
N MET A 21 -3.97 16.17 -11.76
CA MET A 21 -2.68 16.52 -11.19
C MET A 21 -1.56 15.82 -11.96
N MET A 22 -0.78 16.58 -12.72
CA MET A 22 0.41 16.08 -13.43
C MET A 22 1.67 16.32 -12.61
N TYR A 23 2.43 15.25 -12.34
CA TYR A 23 3.69 15.36 -11.62
C TYR A 23 4.84 15.65 -12.61
N ASN A 24 5.34 16.88 -12.61
CA ASN A 24 6.44 17.28 -13.49
C ASN A 24 7.78 17.00 -12.79
N HIS A 25 8.62 16.14 -13.37
CA HIS A 25 10.01 15.98 -12.91
C HIS A 25 10.94 16.84 -13.74
N GLY A 26 11.89 17.49 -13.06
CA GLY A 26 12.92 18.31 -13.69
C GLY A 26 13.74 17.51 -14.72
N ASN A 27 13.72 18.02 -15.95
CA ASN A 27 14.52 17.57 -17.09
C ASN A 27 16.01 17.42 -16.74
N GLY A 28 16.56 16.23 -16.97
CA GLY A 28 18.00 16.06 -17.12
C GLY A 28 18.50 14.63 -16.92
N LYS A 29 19.35 14.15 -17.84
CA LYS A 29 20.21 13.00 -17.62
C LYS A 29 20.92 13.14 -16.26
N GLY A 30 20.61 12.25 -15.32
CA GLY A 30 21.32 12.14 -14.04
C GLY A 30 20.55 12.59 -12.80
N SER A 31 19.33 13.13 -12.91
CA SER A 31 18.48 13.33 -11.72
C SER A 31 17.86 12.00 -11.28
N LYS A 32 17.98 11.66 -9.99
CA LYS A 32 17.34 10.45 -9.45
C LYS A 32 15.82 10.67 -9.47
N PRO A 33 15.02 9.74 -10.04
CA PRO A 33 13.57 9.89 -10.06
C PRO A 33 13.00 9.88 -8.65
N HIS A 34 11.91 10.62 -8.41
CA HIS A 34 11.19 10.54 -7.14
C HIS A 34 10.65 9.13 -6.93
N VAL A 35 10.85 8.62 -5.71
CA VAL A 35 10.45 7.27 -5.33
C VAL A 35 9.06 7.30 -4.72
N ARG A 36 8.10 6.77 -5.46
CA ARG A 36 6.71 6.57 -5.03
C ARG A 36 6.63 5.43 -4.01
N LYS A 37 6.06 5.71 -2.84
CA LYS A 37 6.00 4.76 -1.71
C LYS A 37 4.71 4.84 -0.89
N HIS A 38 3.91 5.89 -1.06
CA HIS A 38 2.65 6.06 -0.35
C HIS A 38 1.46 5.67 -1.22
N PHE A 39 0.99 4.43 -1.05
CA PHE A 39 -0.11 3.83 -1.82
C PHE A 39 -1.29 3.42 -0.94
N PRO A 40 -1.97 4.37 -0.27
CA PRO A 40 -3.15 4.04 0.50
C PRO A 40 -4.30 3.62 -0.43
N GLU A 41 -5.27 2.87 0.11
CA GLU A 41 -6.57 2.67 -0.53
C GLU A 41 -7.55 3.80 -0.18
N THR A 42 -7.38 4.40 1.00
CA THR A 42 -8.14 5.56 1.49
C THR A 42 -7.18 6.61 2.03
N TRP A 43 -7.37 7.85 1.58
CA TRP A 43 -6.43 8.93 1.87
C TRP A 43 -7.00 10.00 2.81
N ILE A 44 -8.18 10.55 2.49
CA ILE A 44 -8.84 11.59 3.29
C ILE A 44 -9.87 10.93 4.19
N TRP A 45 -9.67 11.03 5.51
CA TRP A 45 -10.64 10.64 6.53
C TRP A 45 -10.60 11.68 7.67
N ASP A 46 -11.14 12.85 7.38
CA ASP A 46 -11.03 14.03 8.24
C ASP A 46 -12.41 14.58 8.62
N LEU A 47 -12.49 15.20 9.80
CA LEU A 47 -13.63 15.98 10.27
C LEU A 47 -13.17 17.41 10.54
N ALA A 48 -13.89 18.40 10.03
CA ALA A 48 -13.63 19.80 10.31
C ALA A 48 -14.95 20.59 10.38
N PRO A 49 -15.04 21.62 11.25
CA PRO A 49 -16.19 22.50 11.27
C PRO A 49 -16.22 23.37 10.00
N ALA A 50 -17.41 23.50 9.41
CA ALA A 50 -17.64 24.48 8.36
C ALA A 50 -17.70 25.90 8.95
N GLY A 51 -17.40 26.91 8.12
CA GLY A 51 -17.60 28.32 8.49
C GLY A 51 -19.09 28.66 8.70
N ASN A 52 -19.36 29.86 9.21
CA ASN A 52 -20.74 30.36 9.37
C ASN A 52 -21.50 30.46 8.04
N ASP A 53 -20.79 30.45 6.92
CA ASP A 53 -21.30 30.43 5.55
C ASP A 53 -21.52 29.01 5.00
N GLY A 54 -21.31 27.98 5.83
CA GLY A 54 -21.43 26.57 5.44
C GLY A 54 -20.26 26.03 4.61
N LYS A 55 -19.19 26.82 4.41
CA LYS A 55 -18.08 26.42 3.53
C LYS A 55 -16.88 25.88 4.31
N LEU A 56 -16.17 24.94 3.68
CA LEU A 56 -14.93 24.37 4.19
C LEU A 56 -13.94 24.19 3.03
N ALA A 57 -12.73 24.76 3.18
CA ALA A 57 -11.64 24.56 2.24
C ALA A 57 -10.58 23.61 2.85
N LEU A 58 -10.26 22.52 2.14
CA LEU A 58 -9.25 21.56 2.56
C LEU A 58 -8.09 21.54 1.56
N SER A 59 -6.87 21.70 2.06
CA SER A 59 -5.64 21.52 1.28
C SER A 59 -4.94 20.23 1.73
N LYS A 60 -4.79 19.28 0.81
CA LYS A 60 -4.23 17.96 1.08
C LYS A 60 -3.28 17.56 -0.06
N THR A 61 -2.15 16.94 0.27
CA THR A 61 -1.17 16.43 -0.72
C THR A 61 -1.54 15.05 -1.25
N VAL A 62 -1.88 14.95 -2.54
CA VAL A 62 -2.31 13.70 -3.18
C VAL A 62 -1.28 12.56 -2.99
N PRO A 63 -1.71 11.30 -2.79
CA PRO A 63 -0.80 10.17 -2.64
C PRO A 63 -0.05 9.84 -3.93
N ASP A 64 0.93 8.94 -3.81
CA ASP A 64 1.77 8.52 -4.94
C ASP A 64 1.06 7.56 -5.91
N THR A 65 -0.18 7.16 -5.60
CA THR A 65 -0.99 6.28 -6.46
C THR A 65 -1.41 7.03 -7.72
N ILE A 66 -0.95 6.53 -8.88
CA ILE A 66 -1.38 6.97 -10.21
C ILE A 66 -2.76 6.35 -10.46
N THR A 67 -3.81 7.06 -10.08
CA THR A 67 -5.21 6.62 -10.14
C THR A 67 -6.14 7.84 -10.18
N SER A 68 -7.43 7.58 -10.38
CA SER A 68 -8.48 8.53 -10.04
C SER A 68 -8.93 8.28 -8.61
N TRP A 69 -8.93 9.33 -7.80
CA TRP A 69 -9.49 9.37 -6.46
C TRP A 69 -10.92 9.90 -6.52
N ILE A 70 -11.82 9.28 -5.77
CA ILE A 70 -13.20 9.73 -5.59
C ILE A 70 -13.30 10.35 -4.20
N ILE A 71 -13.77 11.59 -4.15
CA ILE A 71 -13.96 12.36 -2.92
C ILE A 71 -15.46 12.41 -2.64
N SER A 72 -15.82 11.99 -1.43
CA SER A 72 -17.17 12.08 -0.89
C SER A 72 -17.14 12.83 0.44
N ALA A 73 -18.25 13.47 0.79
CA ALA A 73 -18.39 14.23 2.02
C ALA A 73 -19.81 14.08 2.59
N PHE A 74 -19.89 14.20 3.91
CA PHE A 74 -21.15 14.31 4.64
C PHE A 74 -20.99 15.35 5.75
N ALA A 75 -22.07 15.97 6.17
CA ALA A 75 -22.09 17.00 7.19
C ALA A 75 -23.20 16.76 8.22
N MET A 76 -23.00 17.23 9.44
CA MET A 76 -23.96 17.15 10.52
C MET A 76 -24.24 18.55 11.05
N ASP A 77 -25.51 18.94 11.06
CA ASP A 77 -25.99 20.22 11.58
C ASP A 77 -27.01 19.99 12.71
N PRO A 78 -26.97 20.74 13.83
CA PRO A 78 -27.92 20.56 14.93
C PRO A 78 -29.40 20.81 14.57
N VAL A 79 -29.67 21.61 13.53
CA VAL A 79 -31.03 21.97 13.12
C VAL A 79 -31.51 21.10 11.97
N ASN A 80 -30.66 20.90 10.96
CA ASN A 80 -31.01 20.21 9.72
C ASN A 80 -30.64 18.71 9.74
N GLY A 81 -29.82 18.26 10.68
CA GLY A 81 -29.41 16.87 10.81
C GLY A 81 -28.26 16.49 9.86
N LEU A 82 -28.29 15.26 9.35
CA LEU A 82 -27.25 14.70 8.48
C LEU A 82 -27.53 15.06 7.02
N GLY A 83 -26.55 15.70 6.36
CA GLY A 83 -26.49 15.89 4.91
C GLY A 83 -25.41 15.03 4.27
N ILE A 84 -25.67 14.49 3.08
CA ILE A 84 -24.71 13.74 2.28
C ILE A 84 -24.61 14.44 0.93
N ALA A 85 -23.40 14.69 0.44
CA ALA A 85 -23.22 15.29 -0.89
C ALA A 85 -23.86 14.40 -1.97
N SER A 86 -24.70 14.98 -2.83
CA SER A 86 -25.34 14.24 -3.93
C SER A 86 -24.35 13.81 -5.02
N GLU A 87 -23.29 14.58 -5.23
CA GLU A 87 -22.24 14.31 -6.20
C GLU A 87 -20.88 14.03 -5.54
N THR A 88 -20.10 13.15 -6.19
CA THR A 88 -18.72 12.89 -5.81
C THR A 88 -17.75 13.64 -6.71
N SER A 89 -16.72 14.20 -6.12
CA SER A 89 -15.64 14.84 -6.85
C SER A 89 -14.61 13.81 -7.32
N LYS A 90 -13.96 14.04 -8.47
CA LYS A 90 -12.91 13.17 -9.00
C LYS A 90 -11.59 13.93 -9.15
N VAL A 91 -10.51 13.33 -8.66
CA VAL A 91 -9.14 13.86 -8.85
C VAL A 91 -8.29 12.80 -9.52
N THR A 92 -7.77 13.09 -10.72
CA THR A 92 -6.92 12.14 -11.45
C THR A 92 -5.44 12.48 -11.28
N VAL A 93 -4.67 11.55 -10.71
CA VAL A 93 -3.21 11.65 -10.60
C VAL A 93 -2.58 10.89 -11.77
N PHE A 94 -1.81 11.60 -12.60
CA PHE A 94 -1.21 11.01 -13.81
C PHE A 94 0.26 11.36 -13.98
N ARG A 95 1.02 10.41 -14.55
CA ARG A 95 2.39 10.62 -15.02
C ARG A 95 2.53 10.02 -16.42
N PRO A 96 3.18 10.71 -17.37
CA PRO A 96 3.32 10.21 -18.73
C PRO A 96 4.32 9.05 -18.86
N PHE A 97 5.23 8.89 -17.90
CA PHE A 97 6.18 7.77 -17.85
C PHE A 97 6.25 7.25 -16.42
N PHE A 98 5.92 5.98 -16.20
CA PHE A 98 5.91 5.40 -14.86
C PHE A 98 6.06 3.88 -14.84
N VAL A 99 6.44 3.36 -13.67
CA VAL A 99 6.58 1.93 -13.40
C VAL A 99 5.40 1.39 -12.61
N LYS A 100 4.92 0.19 -12.94
CA LYS A 100 3.95 -0.57 -12.16
C LYS A 100 4.53 -1.93 -11.84
N LEU A 101 4.35 -2.37 -10.60
CA LEU A 101 4.66 -3.74 -10.18
C LEU A 101 3.38 -4.56 -10.14
N ASN A 102 3.38 -5.69 -10.84
CA ASN A 102 2.33 -6.69 -10.73
C ASN A 102 2.75 -7.70 -9.66
N LEU A 103 2.23 -7.53 -8.45
CA LEU A 103 2.63 -8.32 -7.28
C LEU A 103 1.50 -9.29 -6.90
N PRO A 104 1.82 -10.56 -6.60
CA PRO A 104 0.89 -11.40 -5.87
C PRO A 104 0.70 -10.84 -4.46
N TYR A 105 -0.38 -11.28 -3.79
CA TYR A 105 -0.59 -10.93 -2.38
C TYR A 105 0.57 -11.40 -1.48
N ALA A 106 1.10 -12.60 -1.74
CA ALA A 106 2.22 -13.17 -1.00
C ALA A 106 2.98 -14.21 -1.84
N ILE A 107 4.20 -14.55 -1.38
CA ILE A 107 5.07 -15.61 -1.92
C ILE A 107 5.63 -16.46 -0.78
N ILE A 108 6.02 -17.71 -1.04
CA ILE A 108 6.72 -18.57 -0.07
C ILE A 108 8.23 -18.34 -0.14
N ARG A 109 8.91 -18.32 1.01
CA ARG A 109 10.37 -18.25 1.08
C ARG A 109 11.00 -19.42 0.31
N GLY A 110 12.03 -19.11 -0.49
CA GLY A 110 12.73 -20.10 -1.31
C GLY A 110 12.05 -20.45 -2.64
N GLU A 111 10.82 -20.00 -2.88
CA GLU A 111 10.18 -20.14 -4.20
C GLU A 111 10.61 -19.01 -5.14
N SER A 112 10.86 -19.36 -6.41
CA SER A 112 11.23 -18.39 -7.44
C SER A 112 10.00 -17.82 -8.13
N LEU A 113 9.96 -16.50 -8.28
CA LEU A 113 8.88 -15.74 -8.91
C LEU A 113 9.45 -14.87 -10.02
N TYR A 114 8.77 -14.85 -11.17
CA TYR A 114 8.95 -13.78 -12.15
C TYR A 114 8.23 -12.53 -11.68
N LEU A 115 8.97 -11.62 -11.05
CA LEU A 115 8.49 -10.29 -10.72
C LEU A 115 8.29 -9.50 -12.03
N GLU A 116 7.03 -9.24 -12.36
CA GLU A 116 6.66 -8.47 -13.53
C GLU A 116 6.66 -6.97 -13.21
N VAL A 117 7.58 -6.26 -13.87
CA VAL A 117 7.72 -4.81 -13.85
C VAL A 117 7.21 -4.27 -15.17
N ILE A 118 6.14 -3.49 -15.15
CA ILE A 118 5.57 -2.87 -16.35
C ILE A 118 6.03 -1.42 -16.39
N VAL A 119 6.63 -1.00 -17.50
CA VAL A 119 6.99 0.40 -17.74
C VAL A 119 6.04 0.96 -18.78
N PHE A 120 5.33 2.02 -18.44
CA PHE A 120 4.42 2.72 -19.34
C PHE A 120 5.07 3.99 -19.88
N ASN A 121 4.83 4.26 -21.16
CA ASN A 121 5.25 5.45 -21.86
C ASN A 121 4.08 6.04 -22.66
N TYR A 122 3.41 7.03 -22.09
CA TYR A 122 2.35 7.80 -22.74
C TYR A 122 2.89 9.01 -23.56
N LEU A 123 4.21 9.08 -23.79
CA LEU A 123 4.79 10.09 -24.68
C LEU A 123 4.70 9.65 -26.14
N LYS A 124 4.75 10.62 -27.05
CA LYS A 124 4.63 10.42 -28.50
C LYS A 124 5.84 9.74 -29.16
N LYS A 125 6.89 9.43 -28.41
CA LYS A 125 8.13 8.84 -28.94
C LYS A 125 8.52 7.61 -28.12
N PRO A 126 9.06 6.56 -28.76
CA PRO A 126 9.62 5.43 -28.03
C PRO A 126 10.83 5.89 -27.21
N MET A 127 11.07 5.21 -26.10
CA MET A 127 12.15 5.55 -25.16
C MET A 127 12.95 4.32 -24.79
N LYS A 128 14.28 4.45 -24.84
CA LYS A 128 15.17 3.47 -24.21
C LYS A 128 15.25 3.77 -22.71
N ALA A 129 14.91 2.79 -21.89
CA ALA A 129 14.87 2.90 -20.44
C ALA A 129 15.67 1.78 -19.79
N ASP A 130 16.44 2.15 -18.77
CA ASP A 130 17.12 1.21 -17.88
C ASP A 130 16.23 0.93 -16.68
N VAL A 131 15.76 -0.31 -16.57
CA VAL A 131 14.91 -0.79 -15.48
C VAL A 131 15.79 -1.50 -14.46
N THR A 132 15.86 -0.98 -13.25
CA THR A 132 16.72 -1.51 -12.18
C THR A 132 15.89 -1.95 -10.99
N LEU A 133 16.07 -3.20 -10.55
CA LEU A 133 15.57 -3.73 -9.27
C LEU A 133 16.71 -3.71 -8.25
N GLU A 134 16.54 -2.99 -7.15
CA GLU A 134 17.51 -2.91 -6.06
C GLU A 134 17.24 -3.98 -4.98
N ASN A 135 18.30 -4.51 -4.38
CA ASN A 135 18.29 -5.54 -3.34
C ASN A 135 19.30 -5.23 -2.23
N LYS A 136 19.30 -4.00 -1.72
CA LYS A 136 20.28 -3.52 -0.73
C LYS A 136 20.24 -4.29 0.60
N ASN A 137 19.05 -4.74 1.00
CA ASN A 137 18.84 -5.48 2.24
C ASN A 137 19.15 -6.98 2.10
N ARG A 138 19.45 -7.45 0.87
CA ARG A 138 19.67 -8.87 0.55
C ARG A 138 18.50 -9.77 0.94
N ASP A 139 17.28 -9.24 0.80
CA ASP A 139 16.03 -9.93 1.15
C ASP A 139 15.67 -11.04 0.16
N PHE A 140 16.24 -11.01 -1.03
CA PHE A 140 16.06 -12.01 -2.08
C PHE A 140 17.37 -12.24 -2.85
N GLU A 141 17.37 -13.21 -3.77
CA GLU A 141 18.42 -13.38 -4.77
C GLU A 141 17.86 -13.25 -6.17
N PHE A 142 18.72 -12.86 -7.11
CA PHE A 142 18.41 -12.94 -8.53
C PHE A 142 18.72 -14.36 -9.02
N THR A 143 17.79 -14.96 -9.74
CA THR A 143 17.98 -16.28 -10.36
C THR A 143 18.08 -16.09 -11.87
N VAL A 144 19.10 -16.67 -12.49
CA VAL A 144 19.27 -16.61 -13.96
C VAL A 144 18.53 -17.78 -14.59
N ALA A 145 17.65 -17.52 -15.55
CA ALA A 145 16.94 -18.59 -16.25
C ALA A 145 17.95 -19.52 -16.96
N GLY A 146 17.95 -20.81 -16.61
CA GLY A 146 18.87 -21.82 -17.14
C GLY A 146 19.95 -22.28 -16.15
N ASP A 147 20.37 -21.41 -15.24
CA ASP A 147 21.28 -21.73 -14.14
C ASP A 147 20.50 -21.71 -12.83
N LYS A 148 20.34 -22.88 -12.18
CA LYS A 148 19.74 -22.95 -10.81
C LYS A 148 20.61 -22.28 -9.73
N LYS A 149 21.60 -21.48 -10.11
CA LYS A 149 22.48 -20.75 -9.21
C LYS A 149 21.91 -19.37 -8.98
N ALA A 150 21.41 -19.17 -7.78
CA ALA A 150 21.03 -17.86 -7.29
C ALA A 150 22.29 -17.00 -7.14
N VAL A 151 22.25 -15.77 -7.65
CA VAL A 151 23.36 -14.82 -7.59
C VAL A 151 22.99 -13.73 -6.60
N SER A 152 23.77 -13.62 -5.53
CA SER A 152 23.68 -12.50 -4.59
C SER A 152 24.25 -11.25 -5.27
N GLN A 153 23.36 -10.42 -5.83
CA GLN A 153 23.67 -9.09 -6.34
C GLN A 153 22.84 -8.04 -5.60
N ASP A 154 23.42 -6.87 -5.40
CA ASP A 154 22.74 -5.75 -4.73
C ASP A 154 21.75 -5.04 -5.67
N GLN A 155 21.82 -5.30 -6.98
CA GLN A 155 20.86 -4.81 -7.98
C GLN A 155 20.97 -5.59 -9.29
N MET A 156 19.91 -5.56 -10.11
CA MET A 156 19.92 -6.04 -11.49
C MET A 156 19.26 -5.00 -12.40
N THR A 157 19.91 -4.68 -13.53
CA THR A 157 19.42 -3.72 -14.52
C THR A 157 19.15 -4.41 -15.85
N LYS A 158 18.03 -4.07 -16.50
CA LYS A 158 17.67 -4.49 -17.85
C LYS A 158 17.30 -3.27 -18.69
N SER A 159 17.97 -3.09 -19.83
CA SER A 159 17.65 -2.04 -20.79
C SER A 159 16.56 -2.52 -21.74
N VAL A 160 15.51 -1.72 -21.90
CA VAL A 160 14.38 -2.03 -22.79
C VAL A 160 14.00 -0.80 -23.62
N GLU A 161 13.43 -1.04 -24.80
CA GLU A 161 12.78 0.00 -25.59
C GLU A 161 11.28 -0.03 -25.29
N VAL A 162 10.79 1.03 -24.64
CA VAL A 162 9.38 1.21 -24.33
C VAL A 162 8.72 1.91 -25.53
N PRO A 163 7.71 1.31 -26.18
CA PRO A 163 7.07 1.93 -27.33
C PRO A 163 6.39 3.26 -26.98
N ALA A 164 6.07 4.07 -28.00
CA ALA A 164 5.28 5.29 -27.80
C ALA A 164 3.82 4.94 -27.48
N GLU A 165 3.22 5.66 -26.55
CA GLU A 165 1.82 5.51 -26.14
C GLU A 165 1.42 4.09 -25.69
N ASP A 166 2.38 3.32 -25.16
CA ASP A 166 2.19 1.93 -24.76
C ASP A 166 3.06 1.55 -23.54
N GLY A 167 2.96 0.31 -23.08
CA GLY A 167 3.79 -0.25 -22.03
C GLY A 167 4.53 -1.53 -22.42
N ILE A 168 5.58 -1.85 -21.67
CA ILE A 168 6.33 -3.11 -21.83
C ILE A 168 6.56 -3.79 -20.49
N SER A 169 6.41 -5.12 -20.45
CA SER A 169 6.71 -5.95 -19.28
C SER A 169 8.18 -6.38 -19.28
N VAL A 170 8.83 -6.21 -18.13
CA VAL A 170 10.19 -6.63 -17.83
C VAL A 170 10.15 -7.59 -16.65
N LEU A 171 10.61 -8.82 -16.86
CA LEU A 171 10.55 -9.87 -15.84
C LEU A 171 11.87 -9.99 -15.09
N PHE A 172 11.84 -9.96 -13.76
CA PHE A 172 12.98 -10.28 -12.89
C PHE A 172 12.69 -11.58 -12.15
N LEU A 173 13.50 -12.61 -12.34
CA LEU A 173 13.34 -13.85 -11.59
C LEU A 173 14.03 -13.70 -10.23
N ILE A 174 13.25 -13.68 -9.16
CA ILE A 174 13.74 -13.47 -7.79
C ILE A 174 13.33 -14.63 -6.88
N THR A 175 14.17 -14.93 -5.89
CA THR A 175 13.93 -15.95 -4.87
C THR A 175 14.05 -15.32 -3.49
N PRO A 176 12.95 -15.10 -2.75
CA PRO A 176 12.97 -14.46 -1.44
C PRO A 176 13.63 -15.34 -0.37
N LYS A 177 14.33 -14.69 0.56
CA LYS A 177 15.03 -15.30 1.70
C LYS A 177 14.50 -14.82 3.05
N THR A 178 14.14 -13.56 3.14
CA THR A 178 13.66 -12.95 4.38
C THR A 178 12.15 -13.17 4.52
N LEU A 179 11.69 -13.59 5.70
CA LEU A 179 10.26 -13.73 6.03
C LEU A 179 9.64 -12.36 6.37
N GLY A 180 8.33 -12.24 6.17
CA GLY A 180 7.59 -11.01 6.44
C GLY A 180 7.56 -10.09 5.22
N TYR A 181 7.39 -8.79 5.46
CA TYR A 181 7.35 -7.81 4.37
C TYR A 181 8.75 -7.41 3.93
N ILE A 182 9.04 -7.60 2.64
CA ILE A 182 10.27 -7.13 1.98
C ILE A 182 9.93 -5.94 1.07
N ASP A 183 10.85 -4.98 0.97
CA ASP A 183 10.68 -3.81 0.09
C ASP A 183 11.25 -4.10 -1.31
N LEU A 184 10.38 -4.07 -2.32
CA LEU A 184 10.76 -4.16 -3.72
C LEU A 184 10.91 -2.75 -4.30
N LYS A 185 12.15 -2.31 -4.47
CA LYS A 185 12.47 -1.00 -5.04
C LYS A 185 12.88 -1.13 -6.50
N VAL A 186 12.08 -0.54 -7.38
CA VAL A 186 12.31 -0.56 -8.82
C VAL A 186 12.35 0.86 -9.38
N SER A 187 13.27 1.13 -10.29
CA SER A 187 13.34 2.39 -11.03
C SER A 187 13.44 2.13 -12.53
N ALA A 188 12.75 2.92 -13.34
CA ALA A 188 12.99 3.03 -14.77
C ALA A 188 13.51 4.43 -15.08
N VAL A 189 14.67 4.52 -15.72
CA VAL A 189 15.31 5.79 -16.08
C VAL A 189 15.54 5.82 -17.59
N ALA A 190 15.03 6.86 -18.24
CA ALA A 190 15.23 7.15 -19.65
C ALA A 190 15.83 8.57 -19.81
N ASP A 191 16.07 9.00 -21.05
CA ASP A 191 16.79 10.24 -21.34
C ASP A 191 16.12 11.51 -20.75
N VAL A 192 14.80 11.62 -20.93
CA VAL A 192 13.99 12.77 -20.51
C VAL A 192 12.89 12.42 -19.51
N ALA A 193 12.89 11.20 -18.99
CA ALA A 193 11.84 10.71 -18.10
C ALA A 193 12.40 9.67 -17.12
N GLY A 194 11.79 9.58 -15.95
CA GLY A 194 12.13 8.54 -14.99
C GLY A 194 11.08 8.42 -13.89
N ASP A 195 10.92 7.22 -13.37
CA ASP A 195 10.03 6.93 -12.25
C ASP A 195 10.64 5.84 -11.37
N ALA A 196 10.36 5.90 -10.08
CA ALA A 196 10.73 4.85 -9.14
C ALA A 196 9.58 4.53 -8.21
N ILE A 197 9.48 3.26 -7.84
CA ILE A 197 8.45 2.72 -6.97
C ILE A 197 9.08 1.81 -5.91
N VAL A 198 8.57 1.90 -4.68
CA VAL A 198 8.80 0.92 -3.61
C VAL A 198 7.46 0.31 -3.24
N LYS A 199 7.33 -1.01 -3.35
CA LYS A 199 6.18 -1.76 -2.82
C LYS A 199 6.63 -2.89 -1.91
N LYS A 200 5.78 -3.20 -0.93
CA LYS A 200 5.98 -4.31 -0.02
C LYS A 200 5.47 -5.61 -0.65
N LEU A 201 6.25 -6.68 -0.54
CA LEU A 201 5.84 -8.05 -0.86
C LEU A 201 5.86 -8.88 0.42
N LEU A 202 4.77 -9.59 0.70
CA LEU A 202 4.69 -10.49 1.85
C LEU A 202 5.32 -11.85 1.53
N VAL A 203 6.37 -12.21 2.26
CA VAL A 203 7.01 -13.51 2.20
C VAL A 203 6.55 -14.37 3.38
N LYS A 204 5.90 -15.49 3.07
CA LYS A 204 5.41 -16.46 4.04
C LYS A 204 6.41 -17.60 4.21
N PRO A 205 6.43 -18.25 5.39
CA PRO A 205 7.24 -19.44 5.59
C PRO A 205 6.74 -20.61 4.75
N GLU A 206 7.66 -21.47 4.37
CA GLU A 206 7.41 -22.75 3.74
C GLU A 206 6.74 -23.75 4.70
N GLY A 207 6.21 -24.84 4.15
CA GLY A 207 5.57 -25.92 4.94
C GLY A 207 4.07 -25.72 5.15
N THR A 208 3.51 -26.43 6.14
CA THR A 208 2.07 -26.42 6.45
C THR A 208 1.83 -25.75 7.80
N PRO A 209 0.95 -24.73 7.89
CA PRO A 209 0.69 -24.03 9.14
C PRO A 209 0.06 -24.98 10.17
N LYS A 210 0.58 -24.93 11.40
CA LYS A 210 0.03 -25.64 12.57
C LYS A 210 -0.41 -24.60 13.60
N TYR A 211 -1.64 -24.73 14.05
CA TYR A 211 -2.22 -23.83 15.04
C TYR A 211 -2.37 -24.55 16.38
N PHE A 212 -1.93 -23.90 17.45
CA PHE A 212 -2.09 -24.37 18.82
C PHE A 212 -2.79 -23.28 19.63
N ASN A 213 -3.89 -23.62 20.28
CA ASN A 213 -4.64 -22.70 21.14
C ASN A 213 -4.60 -23.19 22.58
N LYS A 214 -4.26 -22.30 23.51
CA LYS A 214 -4.41 -22.52 24.95
C LYS A 214 -5.24 -21.38 25.54
N ALA A 215 -6.38 -21.72 26.11
CA ALA A 215 -7.22 -20.79 26.85
C ALA A 215 -6.95 -20.92 28.36
N LEU A 216 -7.00 -19.79 29.04
CA LEU A 216 -6.84 -19.69 30.48
C LEU A 216 -7.95 -18.82 31.05
N LEU A 217 -8.67 -19.34 32.04
CA LEU A 217 -9.64 -18.55 32.81
C LEU A 217 -8.91 -17.81 33.94
N VAL A 218 -9.09 -16.49 33.98
CA VAL A 218 -8.65 -15.64 35.08
C VAL A 218 -9.88 -15.21 35.87
N ASP A 219 -10.05 -15.77 37.07
CA ASP A 219 -11.15 -15.44 37.97
C ASP A 219 -10.67 -14.43 39.02
N LEU A 220 -11.21 -13.22 38.97
CA LEU A 220 -10.85 -12.12 39.87
C LEU A 220 -11.67 -12.12 41.18
N ARG A 221 -12.56 -13.10 41.39
CA ARG A 221 -13.38 -13.21 42.61
C ARG A 221 -12.60 -13.80 43.79
N ASP A 222 -11.47 -14.45 43.53
CA ASP A 222 -10.61 -14.97 44.59
C ASP A 222 -9.86 -13.81 45.28
N SER A 223 -10.30 -13.46 46.48
CA SER A 223 -9.94 -12.26 47.23
C SER A 223 -8.57 -12.32 47.90
N ASN A 224 -7.84 -13.44 47.79
CA ASN A 224 -6.59 -13.65 48.52
C ASN A 224 -5.34 -13.12 47.80
N SER A 225 -5.42 -12.64 46.56
CA SER A 225 -4.28 -12.01 45.87
C SER A 225 -4.74 -10.93 44.90
N LYS A 226 -4.24 -9.70 45.10
CA LYS A 226 -4.47 -8.55 44.20
C LYS A 226 -3.81 -8.72 42.82
N VAL A 227 -2.93 -9.71 42.68
CA VAL A 227 -2.16 -10.02 41.47
C VAL A 227 -2.39 -11.50 41.15
N ILE A 228 -2.75 -11.80 39.89
CA ILE A 228 -2.88 -13.17 39.39
C ILE A 228 -1.75 -13.44 38.42
N ASP A 229 -0.82 -14.31 38.83
CA ASP A 229 0.28 -14.77 37.99
C ASP A 229 -0.05 -16.15 37.42
N LYS A 230 -0.09 -16.25 36.09
CA LYS A 230 -0.34 -17.49 35.36
C LYS A 230 0.64 -17.64 34.22
N THR A 231 1.25 -18.82 34.11
CA THR A 231 2.22 -19.14 33.06
C THR A 231 1.61 -20.08 32.03
N VAL A 232 1.71 -19.72 30.75
CA VAL A 232 1.29 -20.57 29.63
C VAL A 232 2.53 -21.05 28.89
N GLN A 233 2.83 -22.35 29.00
CA GLN A 233 3.93 -22.97 28.26
C GLN A 233 3.51 -23.24 26.81
N ILE A 234 4.24 -22.70 25.83
CA ILE A 234 4.00 -22.93 24.39
C ILE A 234 5.13 -23.82 23.87
N SER A 235 4.79 -25.04 23.47
CA SER A 235 5.75 -25.99 22.91
C SER A 235 5.82 -25.80 21.40
N ILE A 236 6.99 -25.41 20.88
CA ILE A 236 7.24 -25.31 19.44
C ILE A 236 7.72 -26.68 18.95
N PRO A 237 7.12 -27.25 17.88
CA PRO A 237 7.57 -28.50 17.30
C PRO A 237 9.03 -28.43 16.81
N ASN A 238 9.78 -29.55 16.93
CA ASN A 238 11.19 -29.60 16.50
C ASN A 238 11.36 -29.46 14.97
N ASP A 239 10.33 -29.78 14.20
CA ASP A 239 10.24 -29.63 12.75
C ASP A 239 9.73 -28.23 12.32
N ALA A 240 9.60 -27.29 13.26
CA ALA A 240 9.16 -25.93 12.95
C ALA A 240 10.17 -25.21 12.05
N VAL A 241 9.62 -24.57 11.01
CA VAL A 241 10.41 -23.80 10.05
C VAL A 241 11.04 -22.57 10.73
N PRO A 242 12.36 -22.31 10.58
CA PRO A 242 13.02 -21.19 11.24
C PRO A 242 12.38 -19.83 10.92
N GLY A 243 12.01 -19.08 11.96
CA GLY A 243 11.37 -17.76 11.86
C GLY A 243 9.86 -17.80 11.55
N SER A 244 9.24 -18.98 11.47
CA SER A 244 7.80 -19.12 11.16
C SER A 244 6.88 -18.97 12.39
N THR A 245 7.44 -18.95 13.60
CA THR A 245 6.66 -18.97 14.84
C THR A 245 6.06 -17.60 15.13
N THR A 246 4.74 -17.57 15.28
CA THR A 246 3.98 -16.39 15.73
C THR A 246 3.16 -16.76 16.95
N VAL A 247 3.21 -15.93 17.99
CA VAL A 247 2.39 -16.08 19.19
C VAL A 247 1.47 -14.87 19.33
N THR A 248 0.17 -15.12 19.40
CA THR A 248 -0.84 -14.09 19.62
C THR A 248 -1.53 -14.33 20.95
N LEU A 249 -1.55 -13.31 21.81
CA LEU A 249 -2.30 -13.31 23.07
C LEU A 249 -3.54 -12.44 22.91
N SER A 250 -4.69 -12.94 23.35
CA SER A 250 -5.94 -12.19 23.43
C SER A 250 -6.59 -12.43 24.77
N ALA A 251 -7.19 -11.39 25.34
CA ALA A 251 -7.91 -11.43 26.60
C ALA A 251 -9.29 -10.79 26.40
N ILE A 252 -10.32 -11.44 26.92
CA ILE A 252 -11.70 -10.95 26.86
C ILE A 252 -12.24 -10.98 28.29
N GLY A 253 -12.62 -9.82 28.80
CA GLY A 253 -13.29 -9.68 30.08
C GLY A 253 -14.80 -9.81 29.92
N LYS A 254 -15.45 -10.52 30.85
CA LYS A 254 -16.92 -10.53 30.95
C LYS A 254 -17.32 -10.11 32.35
N TYR A 255 -18.12 -9.06 32.45
CA TYR A 255 -18.82 -8.71 33.68
C TYR A 255 -20.04 -9.64 33.81
N ILE A 256 -20.08 -10.45 34.86
CA ILE A 256 -21.21 -11.34 35.15
C ILE A 256 -21.95 -10.74 36.36
N ASN A 257 -23.03 -10.01 36.10
CA ASN A 257 -24.00 -9.68 37.14
C ASN A 257 -24.83 -10.95 37.41
N TYR A 258 -24.69 -11.56 38.59
CA TYR A 258 -25.70 -12.51 39.05
C TYR A 258 -26.88 -11.71 39.63
N PRO A 259 -28.13 -12.07 39.29
CA PRO A 259 -29.32 -11.48 39.90
C PRO A 259 -29.44 -11.83 41.39
#